data_AF-A0A2V7H120-F1
#
_entry.id   AF-A0A2V7H120-F1
#
_cell.length_a   1.000
_cell.length_b   1.000
_cell.length_c   1.000
_cell.angle_alpha   90.00
_cell.angle_beta   90.00
_cell.angle_gamma   90.00
#
_symmetry.space_group_name_H-M   'P 1'
#
loop_
_entity.id
_entity.type
_entity.pdbx_description
1 polymer ?
#
loop_
_entity_poly.entity_id
_entity_poly.type
_entity_poly.pdbx_seq_one_letter_code
_entity_poly.pdbx_strand_id
1 'polypeptide(L)'
;MGRARPDLIRVLEENPPGPHAGITLVRQVRTREYRTEIGPRGYLSQIEAAAFLGKSVMAVNRYVRLGLLRDTTRYGISMIQLAELRRFRREYLKGKGGRLRRGRRS
;
A
#
# COMPACT_ATOMS: atom_id res chain seq x y z
N MET A 1 -11.15 0.21 -22.33
CA MET A 1 -11.25 0.33 -20.86
C MET A 1 -9.96 0.93 -20.31
N GLY A 2 -10.00 2.12 -19.72
CA GLY A 2 -8.80 2.82 -19.23
C GLY A 2 -8.20 2.10 -18.02
N ARG A 3 -6.96 1.62 -18.14
CA ARG A 3 -6.23 1.01 -17.02
C ARG A 3 -6.11 2.05 -15.90
N ALA A 4 -6.63 1.73 -14.72
CA ALA A 4 -6.38 2.52 -13.52
C ALA A 4 -4.88 2.50 -13.23
N ARG A 5 -4.28 3.69 -13.20
CA ARG A 5 -2.84 3.92 -13.11
C ARG A 5 -2.45 4.22 -11.66
N PRO A 6 -1.76 3.30 -10.96
CA PRO A 6 -1.36 3.54 -9.57
C PRO A 6 -0.37 4.70 -9.43
N ASP A 7 0.37 5.01 -10.50
CA ASP A 7 1.27 6.16 -10.64
C ASP A 7 0.55 7.52 -10.50
N LEU A 8 -0.77 7.57 -10.70
CA LEU A 8 -1.57 8.78 -10.52
C LEU A 8 -2.10 8.97 -9.09
N ILE A 9 -1.76 8.06 -8.18
CA ILE A 9 -2.18 8.13 -6.78
C ILE A 9 -0.96 8.46 -5.93
N ARG A 10 -0.95 9.67 -5.39
CA ARG A 10 0.02 10.08 -4.37
C ARG A 10 -0.53 9.74 -2.99
N VAL A 11 0.28 9.08 -2.18
CA VAL A 11 -0.05 8.73 -0.80
C VAL A 11 0.64 9.72 0.13
N LEU A 12 -0.15 10.42 0.94
CA LEU A 12 0.33 11.27 2.02
C LEU A 12 0.13 10.52 3.34
N GLU A 13 1.21 10.30 4.07
CA GLU A 13 1.23 9.66 5.38
C GLU A 13 1.96 10.59 6.36
N GLU A 14 1.43 10.70 7.58
CA GLU A 14 2.13 11.38 8.67
C GLU A 14 3.46 10.68 8.96
N ASN A 15 4.54 11.43 9.18
CA ASN A 15 5.88 10.86 9.43
C ASN A 15 6.52 11.46 10.69
N PRO A 16 6.75 10.65 11.76
CA PRO A 16 6.46 9.22 11.86
C PRO A 16 4.96 8.93 11.99
N PRO A 17 4.43 7.85 11.36
CA PRO A 17 3.02 7.52 11.49
C PRO A 17 2.72 6.94 12.88
N GLY A 18 1.85 7.61 13.63
CA GLY A 18 1.31 7.08 14.87
C GLY A 18 0.47 5.80 14.67
N PRO A 19 0.21 5.01 15.72
CA PRO A 19 -0.57 3.77 15.63
C PRO A 19 -2.00 3.97 15.11
N HIS A 20 -2.55 5.18 15.26
CA HIS A 20 -3.87 5.57 14.79
C HIS A 20 -3.84 6.52 13.58
N ALA A 21 -2.66 6.79 13.01
CA ALA A 21 -2.54 7.68 11.86
C ALA A 21 -3.18 7.02 10.63
N GLY A 22 -4.06 7.75 9.95
CA GLY A 22 -4.56 7.38 8.63
C GLY A 22 -3.56 7.69 7.51
N ILE A 23 -4.07 7.76 6.29
CA ILE A 23 -3.39 8.33 5.13
C ILE A 23 -4.37 9.18 4.32
N THR A 24 -3.85 10.08 3.50
CA THR A 24 -4.63 10.76 2.46
C THR A 24 -4.17 10.26 1.10
N LEU A 25 -5.10 9.72 0.32
CA LEU A 25 -4.90 9.38 -1.08
C LEU A 25 -5.24 10.60 -1.93
N VAL A 26 -4.28 11.06 -2.71
CA VAL A 26 -4.46 12.17 -3.64
C VAL A 26 -4.39 11.62 -5.05
N ARG A 27 -5.51 11.70 -5.78
CA ARG A 27 -5.63 11.23 -7.15
C ARG A 27 -5.84 12.40 -8.09
N GLN A 28 -4.97 12.52 -9.08
CA GLN A 28 -5.14 13.50 -10.14
C GLN A 28 -5.90 12.87 -11.31
N VAL A 29 -7.06 13.43 -11.67
CA VAL A 29 -7.86 13.00 -12.81
C VAL A 29 -8.09 14.20 -13.71
N ARG A 30 -7.46 14.18 -14.89
CA ARG A 30 -7.42 15.31 -15.82
C ARG A 30 -6.89 16.57 -15.10
N THR A 31 -7.75 17.57 -14.90
CA THR A 31 -7.43 18.86 -14.26
C THR A 31 -7.90 18.94 -12.80
N ARG A 32 -8.48 17.87 -12.25
CA ARG A 32 -9.01 17.87 -10.88
C ARG A 32 -8.20 16.97 -9.95
N GLU A 33 -7.96 17.46 -8.74
CA GLU A 33 -7.37 16.72 -7.64
C GLU A 33 -8.48 16.21 -6.73
N TYR A 34 -8.47 14.91 -6.46
CA TYR A 34 -9.39 14.27 -5.51
C TYR A 34 -8.59 13.78 -4.31
N ARG A 35 -9.00 14.20 -3.11
CA ARG A 35 -8.41 13.78 -1.85
C ARG A 35 -9.37 12.84 -1.13
N THR A 36 -8.87 11.69 -0.69
CA THR A 36 -9.64 10.71 0.08
C THR A 36 -8.88 10.38 1.35
N GLU A 37 -9.52 10.60 2.50
CA GLU A 37 -8.95 10.24 3.79
C GLU A 37 -9.29 8.79 4.12
N ILE A 38 -8.25 8.02 4.47
CA ILE A 38 -8.36 6.63 4.87
C ILE A 38 -7.88 6.54 6.31
N GLY A 39 -8.81 6.26 7.23
CA GLY A 39 -8.46 6.08 8.64
C GLY A 39 -7.54 4.87 8.88
N PRO A 40 -7.02 4.69 10.10
CA PRO A 40 -6.07 3.62 10.44
C PRO A 40 -6.64 2.20 10.22
N ARG A 41 -7.97 2.05 10.30
CA ARG A 41 -8.69 0.80 10.01
C ARG A 41 -9.35 0.78 8.63
N GLY A 42 -9.05 1.79 7.81
CA GLY A 42 -9.57 1.93 6.46
C GLY A 42 -9.03 0.87 5.51
N TYR A 43 -9.69 0.77 4.36
CA TYR A 43 -9.41 -0.23 3.35
C TYR A 43 -8.98 0.45 2.05
N LEU A 44 -8.05 -0.21 1.36
CA LEU A 44 -7.53 0.22 0.08
C LEU A 44 -7.82 -0.86 -0.96
N SER A 45 -8.22 -0.46 -2.15
CA SER A 45 -8.23 -1.34 -3.32
C SER A 45 -6.81 -1.81 -3.68
N GLN A 46 -6.69 -2.83 -4.52
CA GLN A 46 -5.37 -3.31 -4.98
C GLN A 46 -4.54 -2.21 -5.69
N ILE A 47 -5.19 -1.25 -6.35
CA ILE A 47 -4.51 -0.14 -7.04
C ILE A 47 -3.96 0.86 -6.02
N GLU A 48 -4.75 1.23 -5.01
CA GLU A 48 -4.32 2.14 -3.95
C GLU A 48 -3.26 1.48 -3.06
N ALA A 49 -3.38 0.18 -2.79
CA ALA A 49 -2.35 -0.60 -2.12
C ALA A 49 -1.03 -0.63 -2.90
N ALA A 50 -1.11 -0.70 -4.24
CA ALA A 50 0.07 -0.65 -5.10
C ALA A 50 0.78 0.71 -4.99
N ALA A 51 0.02 1.80 -5.00
CA ALA A 51 0.54 3.14 -4.75
C ALA A 51 1.17 3.26 -3.35
N PHE A 52 0.51 2.75 -2.30
CA PHE A 52 1.02 2.76 -0.93
C PHE A 52 2.34 2.00 -0.78
N LEU A 53 2.48 0.85 -1.43
CA LEU A 53 3.68 0.02 -1.35
C LEU A 53 4.79 0.46 -2.32
N GLY A 54 4.51 1.40 -3.23
CA GLY A 54 5.42 1.76 -4.32
C GLY A 54 5.70 0.56 -5.26
N LYS A 55 4.66 -0.21 -5.59
CA LYS A 55 4.73 -1.42 -6.43
C LYS A 55 3.69 -1.38 -7.55
N SER A 56 3.79 -2.32 -8.50
CA SER A 56 2.78 -2.49 -9.54
C SER A 56 1.55 -3.23 -9.00
N VAL A 57 0.37 -3.00 -9.62
CA VAL A 57 -0.86 -3.73 -9.28
C VAL A 57 -0.67 -5.24 -9.44
N MET A 58 0.09 -5.68 -10.46
CA MET A 58 0.41 -7.10 -10.64
C MET A 58 1.23 -7.67 -9.47
N ALA A 59 2.15 -6.90 -8.90
CA ALA A 59 2.90 -7.33 -7.73
C ALA A 59 1.98 -7.49 -6.51
N VAL A 60 1.07 -6.54 -6.28
CA VAL A 60 0.07 -6.64 -5.20
C VAL A 60 -0.85 -7.84 -5.40
N ASN A 61 -1.35 -8.04 -6.61
CA ASN A 61 -2.17 -9.21 -6.95
C ASN A 61 -1.42 -10.53 -6.67
N ARG A 62 -0.13 -10.59 -7.01
CA ARG A 62 0.72 -11.73 -6.69
C ARG A 62 0.89 -11.92 -5.18
N TYR A 63 1.07 -10.86 -4.40
CA TYR A 63 1.17 -10.96 -2.93
C TYR A 63 -0.11 -11.49 -2.30
N VAL A 64 -1.28 -11.09 -2.79
CA VAL A 64 -2.58 -11.62 -2.35
C VAL A 64 -2.70 -13.11 -2.72
N ARG A 65 -2.42 -13.47 -3.98
CA ARG A 65 -2.46 -14.87 -4.45
C ARG A 65 -1.53 -15.81 -3.70
N LEU A 66 -0.38 -15.31 -3.25
CA LEU A 66 0.59 -16.06 -2.45
C LEU A 66 0.28 -16.05 -0.94
N GLY A 67 -0.84 -15.43 -0.51
CA GLY A 67 -1.24 -15.35 0.90
C GLY A 67 -0.37 -14.41 1.76
N LEU A 68 0.47 -13.58 1.14
CA LEU A 68 1.37 -12.65 1.84
C LEU A 68 0.64 -11.37 2.30
N LEU A 69 -0.37 -10.95 1.53
CA LEU A 69 -1.30 -9.89 1.89
C LEU A 69 -2.69 -10.48 2.06
N ARG A 70 -3.31 -10.23 3.21
CA ARG A 70 -4.71 -10.59 3.43
C ARG A 70 -5.64 -9.55 2.81
N ASP A 71 -6.58 -10.00 2.01
CA ASP A 71 -7.66 -9.17 1.49
C ASP A 71 -9.02 -9.64 1.98
N THR A 72 -10.02 -8.78 1.81
CA THR A 72 -11.43 -9.09 2.00
C THR A 72 -12.20 -8.56 0.81
N THR A 73 -13.25 -9.26 0.41
CA THR A 73 -14.17 -8.73 -0.58
C THR A 73 -15.10 -7.71 0.08
N ARG A 74 -15.13 -6.48 -0.44
CA ARG A 74 -16.13 -5.46 -0.07
C ARG A 74 -16.65 -4.80 -1.35
N TYR A 75 -17.96 -4.63 -1.46
CA TYR A 75 -18.60 -4.06 -2.65
C TYR A 75 -18.19 -4.80 -3.96
N GLY A 76 -17.98 -6.11 -3.89
CA GLY A 76 -17.53 -6.93 -5.02
C GLY A 76 -16.06 -6.75 -5.42
N ILE A 77 -15.26 -6.00 -4.65
CA ILE A 77 -13.86 -5.69 -4.96
C ILE A 77 -12.95 -6.22 -3.84
N SER A 78 -11.77 -6.70 -4.22
CA SER A 78 -10.71 -7.08 -3.29
C SER A 78 -10.11 -5.84 -2.62
N MET A 79 -10.27 -5.77 -1.30
CA MET A 79 -9.88 -4.65 -0.46
C MET A 79 -8.90 -5.12 0.63
N ILE A 80 -7.85 -4.34 0.86
CA ILE A 80 -6.76 -4.66 1.78
C ILE A 80 -6.75 -3.60 2.88
N GLN A 81 -6.72 -4.02 4.14
CA GLN A 81 -6.71 -3.09 5.26
C GLN A 81 -5.37 -2.33 5.35
N LEU A 82 -5.40 -1.04 5.69
CA LEU A 82 -4.19 -0.22 5.84
C LEU A 82 -3.20 -0.83 6.85
N ALA A 83 -3.70 -1.37 7.97
CA ALA A 83 -2.89 -2.04 8.97
C ALA A 83 -2.11 -3.24 8.40
N GLU A 84 -2.73 -4.01 7.51
CA GLU A 84 -2.10 -5.14 6.82
C GLU A 84 -0.98 -4.68 5.88
N LEU A 85 -1.21 -3.61 5.11
CA LEU A 85 -0.18 -3.03 4.25
C LEU A 85 1.01 -2.51 5.04
N ARG A 86 0.78 -1.89 6.19
CA ARG A 86 1.84 -1.43 7.11
C ARG A 86 2.62 -2.60 7.69
N ARG A 87 1.95 -3.67 8.12
CA ARG A 87 2.57 -4.92 8.59
C ARG A 87 3.48 -5.49 7.50
N PHE A 88 2.94 -5.67 6.29
CA PHE A 88 3.65 -6.18 5.14
C PHE A 88 4.87 -5.34 4.76
N ARG A 89 4.73 -4.00 4.71
CA ARG A 89 5.84 -3.08 4.42
C ARG A 89 6.98 -3.21 5.43
N ARG A 90 6.65 -3.41 6.71
CA ARG A 90 7.63 -3.57 7.80
C ARG A 90 8.36 -4.92 7.72
N GLU A 91 7.60 -6.00 7.60
CA GLU A 91 8.14 -7.37 7.66
C GLU A 91 8.85 -7.78 6.36
N TYR A 92 8.23 -7.52 5.21
CA TYR A 92 8.65 -8.10 3.93
C TYR A 92 9.47 -7.14 3.07
N LEU A 93 9.17 -5.83 3.12
CA LEU A 93 9.88 -4.85 2.29
C LEU A 93 11.11 -4.27 3.01
N LYS A 94 10.98 -3.87 4.28
CA LYS A 94 12.15 -3.43 5.07
C LYS A 94 13.05 -4.61 5.49
N GLY A 95 12.50 -5.80 5.72
CA GLY A 95 13.26 -7.01 6.06
C GLY A 95 14.21 -7.51 4.96
N LYS A 96 13.89 -7.29 3.68
CA LYS A 96 14.76 -7.68 2.56
C LYS A 96 15.95 -6.74 2.32
N GLY A 97 15.93 -5.51 2.85
CA GLY A 97 17.05 -4.56 2.79
C GLY A 97 18.05 -4.68 3.96
N GLY A 98 17.65 -5.30 5.08
CA GLY A 98 18.47 -5.37 6.30
C GLY A 98 19.44 -6.55 6.38
N ARG A 99 19.29 -7.57 5.52
CA ARG A 99 20.08 -8.82 5.61
C ARG A 99 21.40 -8.81 4.82
N LEU A 100 21.85 -7.65 4.34
CA LEU A 100 23.12 -7.48 3.61
C LEU A 100 24.17 -6.63 4.36
N ARG A 101 23.96 -6.29 5.64
CA ARG A 101 24.88 -5.40 6.38
C ARG A 101 25.33 -5.86 7.77
N ARG A 102 25.34 -7.18 8.03
CA ARG A 102 26.10 -7.76 9.16
C ARG A 102 26.75 -9.06 8.72
N GLY A 103 27.93 -8.92 8.12
CA GLY A 103 28.69 -10.04 7.57
C GLY A 103 30.06 -9.66 7.02
N ARG A 104 30.79 -8.76 7.70
CA ARG A 104 32.26 -8.69 7.67
C ARG A 104 32.67 -8.66 9.13
N ARG A 105 32.87 -9.85 9.73
CA ARG A 105 34.19 -10.49 9.91
C ARG A 105 35.19 -9.53 10.55
N SER A 106 35.27 -9.64 11.86
CA SER A 106 36.49 -9.47 12.65
C SER A 106 37.58 -10.42 12.15
#